data_AF-W0GWF9-F1
#
_entry.id   AF-W0GWF9-F1
#
_cell.length_a   1.000
_cell.length_b   1.000
_cell.length_c   1.000
_cell.angle_alpha   90.00
_cell.angle_beta   90.00
_cell.angle_gamma   90.00
#
_symmetry.space_group_name_H-M   'P 1'
#
loop_
_entity.id
_entity.type
_entity.pdbx_description
1 polymer ?
#
loop_
_entity_poly.entity_id
_entity_poly.type
_entity_poly.pdbx_seq_one_letter_code
_entity_poly.pdbx_strand_id
1 'polypeptide(L)' 'MCPPDLSSLKWGDDGDLSPHDTLNLVERLTRAEQESKGSDGTTLNSSPLPQDSDSGDIP' A
#
# COMPACT_ATOMS: atom_id res chain seq x y z
N MET A 1 -9.58 0.48 0.71
CA MET A 1 -8.77 -0.76 0.70
C MET A 1 -7.48 -0.48 1.45
N CYS A 2 -7.13 -1.29 2.46
CA CYS A 2 -5.80 -1.19 3.07
C CYS A 2 -4.76 -1.67 2.04
N PRO A 3 -3.62 -0.96 1.86
CA PRO A 3 -2.59 -1.42 0.95
C PRO A 3 -2.08 -2.80 1.39
N PRO A 4 -1.70 -3.67 0.44
CA PRO A 4 -1.14 -4.97 0.77
C PRO A 4 0.10 -4.76 1.65
N ASP A 5 0.21 -5.54 2.73
CA ASP A 5 1.36 -5.48 3.62
C ASP A 5 2.59 -6.09 2.95
N LEU A 6 3.43 -5.20 2.40
CA LEU A 6 4.67 -5.55 1.71
C LEU A 6 5.81 -5.88 2.68
N SER A 7 5.63 -5.66 3.99
CA SER A 7 6.66 -5.98 4.99
C SER A 7 6.87 -7.48 5.18
N SER A 8 5.90 -8.30 4.73
CA SER A 8 5.97 -9.76 4.74
C SER A 8 6.84 -10.36 3.64
N LEU A 9 7.26 -9.57 2.64
CA LEU A 9 8.09 -10.03 1.52
C LEU A 9 9.54 -10.19 1.97
N LYS A 10 10.17 -11.31 1.57
CA LYS A 10 11.57 -11.58 1.88
C LYS A 10 12.49 -10.93 0.83
N TRP A 11 13.18 -9.89 1.27
CA TRP A 11 14.28 -9.27 0.55
C TRP A 11 15.58 -10.04 0.81
N GLY A 12 16.35 -10.28 -0.25
CA GLY A 12 17.70 -10.80 -0.17
C GLY A 12 18.68 -9.71 0.26
N ASP A 13 19.91 -10.12 0.59
CA ASP A 13 20.97 -9.22 1.06
C ASP A 13 21.34 -8.15 0.01
N ASP A 14 21.15 -8.45 -1.27
CA ASP A 14 21.38 -7.54 -2.40
C ASP A 14 20.25 -6.51 -2.59
N GLY A 15 19.20 -6.58 -1.76
CA GLY A 15 18.01 -5.74 -1.91
C GLY A 15 17.03 -6.21 -2.99
N ASP A 16 17.25 -7.41 -3.55
CA ASP A 16 16.33 -8.04 -4.49
C ASP A 16 15.30 -8.92 -3.77
N LEU A 17 14.07 -8.97 -4.29
CA LEU A 17 13.08 -9.92 -3.80
C LEU A 17 13.45 -11.35 -4.23
N SER A 18 13.16 -12.31 -3.36
CA SER A 18 13.31 -13.71 -3.73
C SER A 18 12.47 -14.03 -4.97
N PRO A 19 12.90 -14.91 -5.90
CA PRO A 19 12.14 -15.21 -7.11
C PRO A 19 10.70 -15.66 -6.84
N HIS A 20 10.50 -16.35 -5.71
CA HIS A 20 9.17 -16.78 -5.26
C HIS A 20 8.30 -15.60 -4.82
N ASP A 21 8.86 -14.70 -4.03
CA ASP A 21 8.15 -13.53 -3.51
C ASP A 21 7.84 -12.52 -4.62
N THR A 22 8.73 -12.38 -5.60
CA THR A 22 8.51 -11.58 -6.81
C THR A 22 7.28 -12.07 -7.57
N LEU A 23 7.17 -13.38 -7.81
CA LEU A 23 6.01 -13.95 -8.51
C LEU A 23 4.71 -13.76 -7.72
N ASN A 24 4.75 -13.99 -6.40
CA ASN A 24 3.61 -13.77 -5.51
C ASN A 24 3.16 -12.30 -5.51
N LEU A 25 4.10 -11.34 -5.52
CA LEU A 25 3.78 -9.91 -5.61
C LEU A 25 3.14 -9.57 -6.96
N VAL A 26 3.71 -10.04 -8.07
CA VAL A 26 3.16 -9.82 -9.42
C VAL A 26 1.74 -10.37 -9.53
N GLU A 27 1.47 -11.54 -8.97
CA GLU A 27 0.13 -12.13 -8.98
C GLU A 27 -0.87 -11.26 -8.19
N ARG A 28 -0.50 -10.79 -6.99
CA ARG A 28 -1.35 -9.91 -6.19
C ARG A 28 -1.64 -8.58 -6.88
N LEU A 29 -0.63 -7.98 -7.51
CA LEU A 29 -0.79 -6.75 -8.29
C LEU A 29 -1.73 -6.97 -9.47
N THR A 30 -1.53 -8.06 -10.23
CA THR A 30 -2.38 -8.42 -11.37
C THR A 30 -3.85 -8.62 -10.95
N ARG A 31 -4.10 -9.19 -9.76
CA ARG A 31 -5.45 -9.32 -9.20
C ARG A 31 -6.03 -7.98 -8.78
N ALA A 32 -5.25 -7.15 -8.07
CA ALA A 32 -5.66 -5.82 -7.65
C ALA A 32 -5.99 -4.90 -8.85
N GLU A 33 -5.25 -5.01 -9.96
CA GLU A 33 -5.54 -4.28 -11.19
C GLU A 33 -6.84 -4.74 -11.85
N GLN A 34 -7.12 -6.04 -11.85
CA GLN A 34 -8.38 -6.57 -12.38
C GLN A 34 -9.58 -6.14 -11.52
N GLU A 35 -9.43 -6.20 -10.19
CA GLU A 35 -10.43 -5.71 -9.25
C GLU A 35 -10.66 -4.20 -9.43
N SER A 36 -9.59 -3.42 -9.53
CA SER A 36 -9.66 -1.98 -9.77
C SER A 36 -10.24 -1.59 -11.13
N LYS A 37 -10.05 -2.41 -12.17
CA LYS A 37 -10.68 -2.21 -13.49
C LYS A 37 -12.17 -2.56 -13.49
N GLY A 38 -12.63 -3.37 -12.55
CA GLY A 38 -14.05 -3.67 -12.31
C GLY A 38 -14.74 -2.65 -11.41
N SER A 39 -13.99 -1.91 -10.59
CA SER A 39 -14.49 -0.87 -9.70
C SER A 39 -14.03 0.52 -10.17
N ASP A 40 -14.83 1.17 -11.03
CA ASP A 40 -14.70 2.60 -11.29
C ASP A 40 -14.68 3.37 -9.95
N GLY A 41 -13.53 3.94 -9.62
CA GLY A 41 -13.38 4.95 -8.58
C GLY A 41 -12.97 4.43 -7.20
N THR A 42 -11.68 4.44 -6.92
CA THR A 42 -11.20 4.90 -5.60
C THR A 42 -9.93 5.71 -5.81
N THR A 43 -10.07 6.99 -5.53
CA THR A 43 -9.10 8.08 -5.65
C THR A 43 -7.76 7.74 -5.01
N LEU A 44 -6.68 7.89 -5.78
CA LEU A 44 -5.34 8.11 -5.25
C LEU A 44 -5.36 9.45 -4.51
N ASN A 45 -5.59 9.43 -3.20
CA ASN A 45 -5.39 10.61 -2.35
C ASN A 45 -4.18 10.33 -1.47
N SER A 46 -3.01 10.73 -1.95
CA SER A 46 -1.79 10.79 -1.19
C SER A 46 -1.83 12.04 -0.29
N SER A 47 -2.05 11.79 1.00
CA SER A 47 -1.78 12.66 2.16
C SER A 47 -2.62 13.92 2.35
N PRO A 48 -3.44 14.01 3.43
CA PRO A 48 -3.55 15.26 4.17
C PRO A 48 -2.21 15.50 4.88
N LEU A 49 -1.55 16.64 4.62
CA LEU A 49 -0.51 17.15 5.52
C LEU A 49 -1.08 17.18 6.96
N PRO A 50 -0.30 16.86 8.00
CA PRO A 50 -0.77 16.97 9.37
C PRO A 50 -1.15 18.43 9.65
N GLN A 51 -2.45 18.67 9.84
CA GLN A 51 -2.98 19.92 10.34
C GLN A 51 -2.67 19.94 11.83
N ASP A 52 -1.61 20.67 12.21
CA ASP A 52 -1.36 21.02 13.60
C ASP A 52 -2.61 21.75 14.13
N SER A 53 -3.25 21.16 15.13
CA SER A 53 -4.36 21.76 15.84
C SER A 53 -4.16 21.43 17.31
N ASP A 54 -3.12 22.04 17.88
CA ASP A 54 -3.06 22.32 19.31
C ASP A 54 -4.22 23.26 19.67
N SER A 55 -5.38 22.66 19.91
CA SER A 55 -6.51 23.34 20.54
C SER A 55 -6.56 22.86 21.98
N GLY A 56 -5.63 23.37 22.79
CA GLY A 56 -5.66 23.22 24.23
C GLY A 56 -6.78 24.05 24.84
N ASP A 57 -7.95 23.44 25.06
CA ASP A 57 -8.96 23.92 26.00
C ASP A 57 -9.24 22.77 26.97
N ILE A 58 -8.74 22.90 28.19
CA ILE A 58 -9.01 22.02 29.34
C ILE A 58 -9.52 22.98 30.45
N PRO A 59 -10.61 22.62 31.16
CA PRO A 59 -11.44 23.54 31.96
C PRO A 59 -10.74 24.28 33.11
#